data_AF-A0A6G2KHZ8-F1
#
_entry.id   AF-A0A6G2KHZ8-F1
#
_cell.length_a   1.000
_cell.length_b   1.000
_cell.length_c   1.000
_cell.angle_alpha   90.00
_cell.angle_beta   90.00
_cell.angle_gamma   90.00
#
_symmetry.space_group_name_H-M   'P 1'
#
loop_
_entity.id
_entity.type
_entity.pdbx_description
1 polymer ?
#
loop_
_entity_poly.entity_id
_entity_poly.type
_entity_poly.pdbx_seq_one_letter_code
_entity_poly.pdbx_strand_id
1 'polypeptide(L)'
;VTGLTDGTTYEFRVSAVNGAGTGTASGVASTAPYTTPGAPTGLTATPSSTSVSLSWVAPTSDGGNSITDYTIEYREEGGSWSVYADGTSTTTSATVTGLTDGTTYEFRVSAVNAMGTGKPSNVVSILYAAFDVTTDSDDILLNTLSISPRFTNFLVAPDNGRVILSWNASQMEGQNATGYIVQYREHAGFWQNFLYWDSSSSIIITNLTNNVVYDFRIIPITDLVIEAVAEQGIGIPTSTHPVNITTMNIGVIVSSTGALANEGQTITEVIHYAVDEFNRYLEMHNRAWRLGIFIYNDDSSASGGLTGVSAFNDAGIKTVVGPATSASLDGAMEYIYDNDLLVISYGSTAPTLAHDDTVFRTTIDDSNTAKIYAAALQHDGISHVISVIRDDVWGVALNDALRASLTNSSIVLDEIKYHPNTTEYDEVIAQIQHNLRPDSTTAVVTFSFDEIKDIVDTAMLHESLSKIKWYHSDTDIDFILDNNTRREFMSVVNFTTITPTPPKNEINAKINQIVPNAGLYSYAAYDAIQIIGKTFDELGLLANTAALADAIPAIASAHPAALGNTTLNDAGDIAYSDYVVDTVINGKKTTTHKYILVDGSYYSIIHLPHVVAE
;
A
#
# COMPACT_ATOMS: atom_id res chain seq x y z
N VAL A 1 -36.38 53.57 38.09
CA VAL A 1 -35.11 53.24 38.79
C VAL A 1 -34.23 52.54 37.77
N THR A 2 -33.00 52.99 37.55
CA THR A 2 -32.07 52.45 36.55
C THR A 2 -30.85 51.84 37.25
N GLY A 3 -30.15 50.88 36.61
CA GLY A 3 -29.00 50.20 37.21
C GLY A 3 -29.35 49.07 38.18
N LEU A 4 -30.53 48.47 38.01
CA LEU A 4 -30.95 47.27 38.73
C LEU A 4 -30.42 46.03 38.01
N THR A 5 -30.12 44.98 38.77
CA THR A 5 -29.68 43.69 38.22
C THR A 5 -30.90 42.85 37.88
N ASP A 6 -30.98 42.38 36.63
CA ASP A 6 -32.06 41.50 36.18
C ASP A 6 -32.13 40.22 37.04
N GLY A 7 -33.35 39.76 37.35
CA GLY A 7 -33.62 38.61 38.21
C GLY A 7 -33.42 38.86 39.71
N THR A 8 -32.92 40.02 40.11
CA THR A 8 -32.82 40.38 41.54
C THR A 8 -34.12 41.05 42.00
N THR A 9 -34.76 40.48 43.02
CA THR A 9 -35.97 41.08 43.62
C THR A 9 -35.61 42.33 44.41
N TYR A 10 -36.22 43.45 44.05
CA TYR A 10 -36.10 44.71 44.77
C TYR A 10 -37.43 45.07 45.43
N GLU A 11 -37.33 45.64 46.63
CA GLU A 11 -38.48 46.17 47.37
C GLU A 11 -38.54 47.70 47.24
N PHE A 12 -39.69 48.20 46.81
CA PHE A 12 -39.93 49.63 46.61
C PHE A 12 -40.98 50.13 47.58
N ARG A 13 -40.72 51.29 48.20
CA ARG A 13 -41.68 52.05 49.00
C ARG A 13 -41.55 53.53 48.67
N VAL A 14 -42.66 54.25 48.74
CA VAL A 14 -42.71 55.68 48.42
C VAL A 14 -43.12 56.44 49.67
N SER A 15 -42.38 57.49 50.02
CA SER A 15 -42.74 58.45 51.08
C SER A 15 -42.92 59.83 50.48
N ALA A 16 -43.97 60.55 50.87
CA ALA A 16 -44.12 61.95 50.52
C ALA A 16 -43.14 62.81 51.35
N VAL A 17 -42.50 63.81 50.73
CA VAL A 17 -41.61 64.75 51.40
C VAL A 17 -42.16 66.16 51.24
N ASN A 18 -42.28 66.92 52.34
CA ASN A 18 -42.65 68.33 52.33
C ASN A 18 -41.73 69.15 53.25
N GLY A 19 -42.03 70.44 53.45
CA GLY A 19 -41.22 71.36 54.27
C GLY A 19 -41.06 70.98 55.75
N ALA A 20 -41.84 70.01 56.26
CA ALA A 20 -41.72 69.48 57.62
C ALA A 20 -40.93 68.15 57.70
N GLY A 21 -40.55 67.56 56.56
CA GLY A 21 -39.77 66.32 56.47
C GLY A 21 -40.45 65.20 55.67
N THR A 22 -39.95 63.98 55.82
CA THR A 22 -40.41 62.78 55.12
C THR A 22 -41.55 62.11 55.90
N GLY A 23 -42.71 61.96 55.26
CA GLY A 23 -43.87 61.27 55.83
C GLY A 23 -43.75 59.74 55.81
N THR A 24 -44.74 59.08 56.40
CA THR A 24 -44.82 57.60 56.47
C THR A 24 -44.72 56.98 55.09
N ALA A 25 -43.93 55.90 54.98
CA ALA A 25 -43.79 55.16 53.73
C ALA A 25 -45.08 54.39 53.36
N SER A 26 -45.30 54.21 52.06
CA SER A 26 -46.31 53.30 51.52
C SER A 26 -46.06 51.85 51.95
N GLY A 27 -47.01 50.95 51.66
CA GLY A 27 -46.73 49.52 51.64
C GLY A 27 -45.59 49.16 50.69
N VAL A 28 -44.97 48.01 50.91
CA VAL A 28 -43.86 47.50 50.09
C VAL A 28 -44.41 46.86 48.82
N ALA A 29 -43.85 47.24 47.67
CA ALA A 29 -44.05 46.56 46.40
C ALA A 29 -42.75 45.86 45.99
N SER A 30 -42.80 44.56 45.72
CA SER A 30 -41.61 43.75 45.38
C SER A 30 -41.71 43.26 43.94
N THR A 31 -40.69 43.54 43.13
CA THR A 31 -40.59 43.06 41.74
C THR A 31 -39.14 42.91 41.31
N ALA A 32 -38.89 42.09 40.30
CA ALA A 32 -37.58 41.89 39.68
C ALA A 32 -37.64 42.37 38.21
N PRO A 33 -36.66 43.16 37.73
CA PRO A 33 -36.54 43.47 36.31
C PRO A 33 -36.05 42.23 35.54
N TYR A 34 -36.46 42.11 34.28
CA TYR A 34 -36.02 41.04 33.38
C TYR A 34 -36.09 41.48 31.92
N THR A 35 -35.30 40.84 31.06
CA THR A 35 -35.13 41.10 29.63
C THR A 35 -35.09 39.78 28.85
N THR A 36 -34.94 39.81 27.53
CA THR A 36 -34.80 38.60 26.70
C THR A 36 -33.50 37.85 27.01
N PRO A 37 -33.45 36.51 26.83
CA PRO A 37 -32.23 35.74 27.09
C PRO A 37 -31.04 36.11 26.19
N GLY A 38 -29.83 35.71 26.61
CA GLY A 38 -28.63 35.73 25.78
C GLY A 38 -28.64 34.70 24.64
N ALA A 39 -27.62 34.72 23.79
CA ALA A 39 -27.47 33.76 22.70
C ALA A 39 -26.99 32.39 23.20
N PRO A 40 -27.63 31.27 22.79
CA PRO A 40 -27.10 29.94 23.00
C PRO A 40 -25.70 29.77 22.37
N THR A 41 -24.90 28.87 22.92
CA THR A 41 -23.51 28.63 22.49
C THR A 41 -23.26 27.16 22.21
N GLY A 42 -22.15 26.82 21.55
CA GLY A 42 -21.78 25.43 21.28
C GLY A 42 -22.84 24.66 20.49
N LEU A 43 -23.56 25.34 19.58
CA LEU A 43 -24.48 24.67 18.66
C LEU A 43 -23.67 23.69 17.79
N THR A 44 -24.11 22.44 17.75
CA THR A 44 -23.60 21.38 16.88
C THR A 44 -24.75 20.78 16.10
N ALA A 45 -24.46 20.30 14.90
CA ALA A 45 -25.40 19.61 14.04
C ALA A 45 -24.77 18.31 13.58
N THR A 46 -25.48 17.19 13.74
CA THR A 46 -25.03 15.86 13.37
C THR A 46 -26.08 15.23 12.44
N PRO A 47 -25.76 14.94 11.18
CA PRO A 47 -26.69 14.31 10.27
C PRO A 47 -26.87 12.83 10.65
N SER A 48 -28.09 12.35 10.47
CA SER A 48 -28.51 10.97 10.61
C SER A 48 -29.31 10.57 9.37
N SER A 49 -29.70 9.31 9.27
CA SER A 49 -30.22 8.67 8.05
C SER A 49 -31.50 9.33 7.54
N THR A 50 -32.24 9.99 8.42
CA THR A 50 -33.52 10.65 8.08
C THR A 50 -33.71 12.02 8.77
N SER A 51 -32.67 12.53 9.45
CA SER A 51 -32.77 13.75 10.27
C SER A 51 -31.43 14.40 10.58
N VAL A 52 -31.43 15.63 11.10
CA VAL A 52 -30.26 16.27 11.72
C VAL A 52 -30.50 16.43 13.21
N SER A 53 -29.63 15.86 14.03
CA SER A 53 -29.62 16.04 15.48
C SER A 53 -28.83 17.29 15.84
N LEU A 54 -29.50 18.24 16.49
CA LEU A 54 -28.93 19.48 17.00
C LEU A 54 -28.69 19.36 18.50
N SER A 55 -27.57 19.89 18.99
CA SER A 55 -27.30 20.06 20.41
C SER A 55 -26.65 21.42 20.66
N TRP A 56 -26.95 22.06 21.79
CA TRP A 56 -26.38 23.34 22.16
C TRP A 56 -26.23 23.47 23.68
N VAL A 57 -25.56 24.54 24.09
CA VAL A 57 -25.43 24.97 25.47
C VAL A 57 -26.33 26.18 25.70
N ALA A 58 -27.12 26.14 26.77
CA ALA A 58 -27.97 27.24 27.22
C ALA A 58 -27.17 28.56 27.35
N PRO A 59 -27.79 29.72 27.10
CA PRO A 59 -27.10 31.00 27.24
C PRO A 59 -26.63 31.24 28.67
N THR A 60 -25.52 31.95 28.83
CA THR A 60 -24.95 32.30 30.14
C THR A 60 -25.85 33.24 30.96
N SER A 61 -26.81 33.90 30.31
CA SER A 61 -27.82 34.75 30.95
C SER A 61 -29.20 34.44 30.39
N ASP A 62 -30.15 34.16 31.27
CA ASP A 62 -31.58 33.99 30.97
C ASP A 62 -32.34 35.32 30.93
N GLY A 63 -31.65 36.45 31.11
CA GLY A 63 -32.26 37.78 31.19
C GLY A 63 -33.04 38.03 32.49
N GLY A 64 -32.86 37.24 33.54
CA GLY A 64 -33.52 37.43 34.83
C GLY A 64 -34.91 36.81 34.94
N ASN A 65 -35.32 36.01 33.95
CA ASN A 65 -36.53 35.19 33.97
C ASN A 65 -36.23 33.85 33.27
N SER A 66 -36.76 32.75 33.81
CA SER A 66 -36.41 31.41 33.34
C SER A 66 -36.72 31.19 31.86
N ILE A 67 -35.82 30.47 31.18
CA ILE A 67 -36.02 30.06 29.78
C ILE A 67 -37.20 29.08 29.72
N THR A 68 -38.14 29.38 28.84
CA THR A 68 -39.36 28.59 28.62
C THR A 68 -39.33 27.80 27.31
N ASP A 69 -38.49 28.20 26.34
CA ASP A 69 -38.42 27.55 25.02
C ASP A 69 -37.08 27.80 24.30
N TYR A 70 -36.80 27.04 23.25
CA TYR A 70 -35.76 27.31 22.26
C TYR A 70 -36.34 27.32 20.85
N THR A 71 -36.22 28.43 20.14
CA THR A 71 -36.63 28.53 18.73
C THR A 71 -35.49 28.07 17.83
N ILE A 72 -35.75 27.05 17.01
CA ILE A 72 -34.83 26.54 16.00
C ILE A 72 -35.18 27.14 14.66
N GLU A 73 -34.21 27.76 14.00
CA GLU A 73 -34.35 28.26 12.64
C GLU A 73 -33.37 27.52 11.73
N TYR A 74 -33.84 27.20 10.53
CA TYR A 74 -33.05 26.56 9.49
C TYR A 74 -33.28 27.23 8.13
N ARG A 75 -32.31 27.09 7.22
CA ARG A 75 -32.44 27.50 5.82
C ARG A 75 -31.53 26.66 4.94
N GLU A 76 -31.84 26.56 3.67
CA GLU A 76 -30.85 26.15 2.67
C GLU A 76 -29.76 27.24 2.57
N GLU A 77 -28.53 26.86 2.26
CA GLU A 77 -27.40 27.77 2.20
C GLU A 77 -27.70 28.99 1.31
N GLY A 78 -27.63 30.20 1.89
CA GLY A 78 -27.96 31.45 1.20
C GLY A 78 -29.46 31.77 1.07
N GLY A 79 -30.34 30.93 1.60
CA GLY A 79 -31.80 31.10 1.62
C GLY A 79 -32.32 32.00 2.75
N SER A 80 -33.65 31.98 2.92
CA SER A 80 -34.36 32.68 4.02
C SER A 80 -34.58 31.76 5.22
N TRP A 81 -34.38 32.28 6.44
CA TRP A 81 -34.62 31.55 7.68
C TRP A 81 -36.08 31.14 7.84
N SER A 82 -36.30 29.86 8.13
CA SER A 82 -37.58 29.26 8.45
C SER A 82 -37.52 28.67 9.86
N VAL A 83 -38.61 28.78 10.62
CA VAL A 83 -38.69 28.19 11.97
C VAL A 83 -39.06 26.71 11.83
N TYR A 84 -38.27 25.83 12.46
CA TYR A 84 -38.63 24.42 12.60
C TYR A 84 -39.63 24.27 13.75
N ALA A 85 -40.72 23.55 13.49
CA ALA A 85 -41.80 23.36 14.46
C ALA A 85 -41.56 22.08 15.29
N ASP A 86 -40.79 22.18 16.37
CA ASP A 86 -40.53 21.10 17.34
C ASP A 86 -41.43 21.17 18.60
N GLY A 87 -42.16 22.28 18.77
CA GLY A 87 -43.01 22.52 19.93
C GLY A 87 -42.22 23.07 21.12
N THR A 88 -42.91 23.51 22.17
CA THR A 88 -42.25 24.19 23.29
C THR A 88 -41.43 23.22 24.14
N SER A 89 -40.13 23.47 24.26
CA SER A 89 -39.20 22.62 25.01
C SER A 89 -38.06 23.42 25.65
N THR A 90 -37.68 23.03 26.87
CA THR A 90 -36.49 23.58 27.57
C THR A 90 -35.24 22.71 27.37
N THR A 91 -35.33 21.62 26.62
CA THR A 91 -34.21 20.74 26.30
C THR A 91 -33.23 21.44 25.36
N THR A 92 -31.93 21.24 25.56
CA THR A 92 -30.87 21.83 24.73
C THR A 92 -30.44 20.93 23.57
N SER A 93 -31.40 20.23 22.99
CA SER A 93 -31.24 19.37 21.82
C SER A 93 -32.57 19.20 21.09
N ALA A 94 -32.49 18.93 19.78
CA ALA A 94 -33.65 18.68 18.94
C ALA A 94 -33.28 17.90 17.69
N THR A 95 -34.26 17.27 17.05
CA THR A 95 -34.08 16.50 15.82
C THR A 95 -34.90 17.12 14.70
N VAL A 96 -34.22 17.64 13.67
CA VAL A 96 -34.82 18.26 12.49
C VAL A 96 -35.01 17.22 11.39
N THR A 97 -36.25 17.06 10.92
CA THR A 97 -36.65 16.08 9.90
C THR A 97 -37.23 16.77 8.66
N GLY A 98 -37.44 16.02 7.57
CA GLY A 98 -38.05 16.55 6.35
C GLY A 98 -37.12 17.42 5.50
N LEU A 99 -35.81 17.23 5.67
CA LEU A 99 -34.77 17.90 4.90
C LEU A 99 -34.55 17.18 3.56
N THR A 100 -34.11 17.92 2.54
CA THR A 100 -33.84 17.37 1.21
C THR A 100 -32.43 16.78 1.17
N ASP A 101 -32.32 15.51 0.78
CA ASP A 101 -31.05 14.80 0.64
C ASP A 101 -30.11 15.51 -0.35
N GLY A 102 -28.84 15.66 0.02
CA GLY A 102 -27.84 16.38 -0.77
C GLY A 102 -27.90 17.91 -0.64
N THR A 103 -28.75 18.47 0.23
CA THR A 103 -28.87 19.91 0.43
C THR A 103 -28.11 20.40 1.67
N THR A 104 -27.32 21.47 1.54
CA THR A 104 -26.67 22.15 2.66
C THR A 104 -27.68 23.00 3.41
N TYR A 105 -27.83 22.73 4.70
CA TYR A 105 -28.67 23.50 5.62
C TYR A 105 -27.82 24.27 6.63
N GLU A 106 -28.23 25.51 6.89
CA GLU A 106 -27.74 26.34 7.97
C GLU A 106 -28.74 26.35 9.13
N PHE A 107 -28.26 26.15 10.35
CA PHE A 107 -29.06 26.13 11.57
C PHE A 107 -28.62 27.22 12.55
N ARG A 108 -29.57 27.80 13.27
CA ARG A 108 -29.33 28.64 14.45
C ARG A 108 -30.42 28.45 15.49
N VAL A 109 -30.09 28.68 16.76
CA VAL A 109 -31.03 28.48 17.88
C VAL A 109 -31.10 29.75 18.74
N SER A 110 -32.29 30.12 19.20
CA SER A 110 -32.53 31.27 20.09
C SER A 110 -33.29 30.84 21.34
N ALA A 111 -32.88 31.28 22.53
CA ALA A 111 -33.61 31.00 23.77
C ALA A 111 -34.79 31.98 23.96
N VAL A 112 -35.87 31.51 24.58
CA VAL A 112 -37.11 32.28 24.82
C VAL A 112 -37.43 32.30 26.31
N ASN A 113 -37.81 33.46 26.84
CA ASN A 113 -38.41 33.57 28.18
C ASN A 113 -39.69 34.44 28.11
N ALA A 114 -40.24 34.83 29.26
CA ALA A 114 -41.44 35.68 29.33
C ALA A 114 -41.35 37.04 28.60
N MET A 115 -40.16 37.57 28.30
CA MET A 115 -40.00 38.79 27.47
C MET A 115 -39.98 38.50 25.97
N GLY A 116 -39.75 37.25 25.57
CA GLY A 116 -39.69 36.81 24.19
C GLY A 116 -38.34 36.21 23.80
N THR A 117 -38.12 36.10 22.48
CA THR A 117 -36.95 35.44 21.89
C THR A 117 -35.71 36.32 21.99
N GLY A 118 -34.63 35.73 22.51
CA GLY A 118 -33.31 36.33 22.61
C GLY A 118 -32.55 36.34 21.28
N LYS A 119 -31.26 36.65 21.34
CA LYS A 119 -30.38 36.62 20.15
C LYS A 119 -30.12 35.17 19.70
N PRO A 120 -29.96 34.92 18.38
CA PRO A 120 -29.60 33.60 17.90
C PRO A 120 -28.15 33.25 18.21
N SER A 121 -27.87 31.95 18.27
CA SER A 121 -26.52 31.39 18.27
C SER A 121 -25.76 31.73 16.98
N ASN A 122 -24.46 31.40 16.96
CA ASN A 122 -23.74 31.29 15.69
C ASN A 122 -24.42 30.25 14.79
N VAL A 123 -24.30 30.48 13.49
CA VAL A 123 -24.84 29.58 12.46
C VAL A 123 -23.94 28.36 12.31
N VAL A 124 -24.53 27.18 12.22
CA VAL A 124 -23.85 25.94 11.85
C VAL A 124 -24.36 25.49 10.48
N SER A 125 -23.45 25.24 9.54
CA SER A 125 -23.77 24.74 8.20
C SER A 125 -23.46 23.25 8.13
N ILE A 126 -24.36 22.46 7.55
CA ILE A 126 -24.14 21.03 7.33
C ILE A 126 -24.84 20.53 6.07
N LEU A 127 -24.14 19.69 5.30
CA LEU A 127 -24.73 18.95 4.21
C LEU A 127 -25.60 17.83 4.79
N TYR A 128 -26.91 17.88 4.58
CA TYR A 128 -27.79 16.79 4.96
C TYR A 128 -27.73 15.70 3.90
N ALA A 129 -27.26 14.51 4.30
CA ALA A 129 -27.28 13.30 3.49
C ALA A 129 -28.05 12.21 4.24
N ALA A 130 -29.04 11.60 3.60
CA ALA A 130 -29.91 10.55 4.15
C ALA A 130 -29.18 9.19 4.23
N PHE A 131 -28.00 9.15 4.85
CA PHE A 131 -27.24 7.93 5.07
C PHE A 131 -26.36 8.05 6.32
N ASP A 132 -26.72 7.30 7.37
CA ASP A 132 -26.04 7.28 8.68
C ASP A 132 -25.16 6.04 8.81
N VAL A 133 -23.94 6.24 9.28
CA VAL A 133 -23.26 5.30 10.17
C VAL A 133 -22.48 6.13 11.19
N THR A 134 -23.01 6.26 12.41
CA THR A 134 -22.28 6.49 13.68
C THR A 134 -22.35 5.17 14.46
N THR A 135 -21.41 4.70 15.30
CA THR A 135 -20.47 5.25 16.30
C THR A 135 -19.19 4.36 16.32
N ASP A 136 -18.00 4.77 16.74
CA ASP A 136 -17.57 5.22 18.08
C ASP A 136 -16.41 6.21 18.01
N SER A 137 -16.44 7.16 18.95
CA SER A 137 -15.44 8.16 19.25
C SER A 137 -14.43 7.65 20.28
N ASP A 138 -13.14 7.96 20.09
CA ASP A 138 -12.27 8.52 21.13
C ASP A 138 -11.01 9.13 20.47
N ASP A 139 -10.63 10.32 20.94
CA ASP A 139 -9.49 11.14 20.47
C ASP A 139 -8.14 10.39 20.53
N ILE A 140 -7.19 10.63 19.60
CA ILE A 140 -5.71 10.57 19.82
C ILE A 140 -4.90 11.16 18.64
N LEU A 141 -3.74 11.73 18.99
CA LEU A 141 -2.69 12.36 18.18
C LEU A 141 -2.13 11.49 17.03
N LEU A 142 -1.44 12.17 16.10
CA LEU A 142 -0.68 11.67 14.94
C LEU A 142 0.32 10.54 15.31
N ASN A 143 -0.20 9.34 15.57
CA ASN A 143 0.45 8.03 15.73
C ASN A 143 -0.56 6.89 15.95
N THR A 144 -1.88 7.13 15.87
CA THR A 144 -2.87 6.04 15.86
C THR A 144 -4.04 6.47 14.97
N LEU A 145 -4.16 5.82 13.81
CA LEU A 145 -5.18 6.10 12.80
C LEU A 145 -6.50 5.43 13.22
N SER A 146 -7.62 6.17 13.25
CA SER A 146 -8.96 5.57 13.39
C SER A 146 -9.43 5.09 12.03
N ILE A 147 -9.46 3.77 11.85
CA ILE A 147 -9.84 3.07 10.62
C ILE A 147 -11.32 2.68 10.72
N SER A 148 -12.13 2.96 9.70
CA SER A 148 -13.44 2.32 9.57
C SER A 148 -13.22 0.80 9.53
N PRO A 149 -14.01 -0.04 10.24
CA PRO A 149 -13.80 -1.50 10.33
C PRO A 149 -13.92 -2.29 8.99
N ARG A 150 -13.95 -1.59 7.85
CA ARG A 150 -14.14 -2.12 6.49
C ARG A 150 -12.88 -2.08 5.63
N PHE A 151 -11.79 -1.49 6.10
CA PHE A 151 -10.48 -1.56 5.44
C PHE A 151 -9.65 -2.69 6.05
N THR A 152 -8.97 -3.47 5.22
CA THR A 152 -8.14 -4.61 5.66
C THR A 152 -6.66 -4.28 5.78
N ASN A 153 -6.15 -3.28 5.05
CA ASN A 153 -4.76 -2.82 5.15
C ASN A 153 -4.62 -1.32 4.88
N PHE A 154 -3.68 -0.69 5.59
CA PHE A 154 -3.33 0.73 5.42
C PHE A 154 -1.82 0.88 5.44
N LEU A 155 -1.26 1.52 4.42
CA LEU A 155 0.17 1.80 4.35
C LEU A 155 0.42 3.28 4.01
N VAL A 156 1.20 3.95 4.86
CA VAL A 156 1.64 5.34 4.66
C VAL A 156 3.13 5.30 4.39
N ALA A 157 3.54 5.71 3.18
CA ALA A 157 4.93 6.00 2.91
C ALA A 157 5.27 7.36 3.57
N PRO A 158 6.08 7.41 4.64
CA PRO A 158 6.23 8.61 5.47
C PRO A 158 6.87 9.81 4.75
N ASP A 159 7.54 9.57 3.62
CA ASP A 159 8.52 10.52 3.09
C ASP A 159 8.03 11.30 1.86
N ASN A 160 6.91 10.91 1.24
CA ASN A 160 6.55 11.36 -0.11
C ASN A 160 5.09 11.87 -0.29
N GLY A 161 4.31 12.02 0.78
CA GLY A 161 2.91 12.43 0.67
C GLY A 161 2.04 11.41 -0.09
N ARG A 162 2.32 10.12 0.09
CA ARG A 162 1.64 9.01 -0.57
C ARG A 162 0.98 8.08 0.44
N VAL A 163 -0.27 7.71 0.15
CA VAL A 163 -1.06 6.79 0.98
C VAL A 163 -1.62 5.70 0.08
N ILE A 164 -1.41 4.45 0.47
CA ILE A 164 -2.01 3.27 -0.15
C ILE A 164 -3.16 2.82 0.73
N LEU A 165 -4.34 2.70 0.13
CA LEU A 165 -5.52 2.16 0.77
C LEU A 165 -5.82 0.80 0.16
N SER A 166 -6.07 -0.22 0.99
CA SER A 166 -6.58 -1.51 0.54
C SER A 166 -7.73 -1.99 1.44
N TRP A 167 -8.73 -2.62 0.85
CA TRP A 167 -9.94 -3.11 1.52
C TRP A 167 -10.29 -4.51 1.05
N ASN A 168 -11.13 -5.24 1.77
CA ASN A 168 -11.59 -6.56 1.36
C ASN A 168 -13.03 -6.47 0.85
N ALA A 169 -13.25 -6.69 -0.45
CA ALA A 169 -14.60 -6.60 -1.02
C ALA A 169 -15.56 -7.66 -0.46
N SER A 170 -15.07 -8.84 -0.03
CA SER A 170 -15.95 -9.90 0.49
C SER A 170 -16.53 -9.54 1.87
N GLN A 171 -15.89 -8.64 2.61
CA GLN A 171 -16.39 -8.12 3.89
C GLN A 171 -17.36 -6.93 3.73
N MET A 172 -17.55 -6.42 2.51
CA MET A 172 -18.38 -5.25 2.21
C MET A 172 -19.82 -5.62 1.77
N GLU A 173 -20.32 -6.80 2.15
CA GLU A 173 -21.55 -7.43 1.66
C GLU A 173 -22.77 -6.51 1.47
N GLY A 174 -23.26 -6.50 0.23
CA GLY A 174 -24.49 -5.82 -0.17
C GLY A 174 -24.60 -5.63 -1.69
N GLN A 175 -24.70 -6.73 -2.45
CA GLN A 175 -24.98 -6.79 -3.90
C GLN A 175 -23.85 -6.34 -4.84
N ASN A 176 -23.48 -7.21 -5.79
CA ASN A 176 -22.82 -6.94 -7.09
C ASN A 176 -22.29 -5.51 -7.28
N ALA A 177 -21.25 -5.11 -6.54
CA ALA A 177 -20.64 -3.82 -6.72
C ALA A 177 -19.90 -3.82 -8.06
N THR A 178 -20.27 -2.92 -8.97
CA THR A 178 -19.63 -2.78 -10.30
C THR A 178 -18.41 -1.87 -10.25
N GLY A 179 -18.13 -1.24 -9.10
CA GLY A 179 -16.97 -0.40 -8.82
C GLY A 179 -16.98 0.18 -7.40
N TYR A 180 -16.00 1.02 -7.04
CA TYR A 180 -15.94 1.70 -5.73
C TYR A 180 -15.52 3.17 -5.84
N ILE A 181 -16.28 4.10 -5.26
CA ILE A 181 -15.84 5.50 -5.11
C ILE A 181 -14.97 5.61 -3.86
N VAL A 182 -13.71 6.02 -4.03
CA VAL A 182 -12.82 6.35 -2.90
C VAL A 182 -12.77 7.86 -2.72
N GLN A 183 -13.06 8.32 -1.51
CA GLN A 183 -13.01 9.73 -1.13
C GLN A 183 -11.99 9.93 -0.04
N TYR A 184 -11.31 11.07 -0.09
CA TYR A 184 -10.40 11.52 0.96
C TYR A 184 -10.61 13.00 1.24
N ARG A 185 -10.26 13.45 2.44
CA ARG A 185 -10.25 14.87 2.80
C ARG A 185 -9.19 15.14 3.85
N GLU A 186 -8.71 16.37 3.93
CA GLU A 186 -8.10 16.83 5.18
C GLU A 186 -9.14 16.71 6.30
N HIS A 187 -8.70 16.36 7.50
CA HIS A 187 -9.57 16.16 8.64
C HIS A 187 -10.39 17.43 8.89
N ALA A 188 -11.72 17.27 8.98
CA ALA A 188 -12.71 18.36 9.01
C ALA A 188 -12.77 19.27 7.75
N GLY A 189 -12.13 18.87 6.65
CA GLY A 189 -12.19 19.51 5.33
C GLY A 189 -13.30 18.96 4.43
N PHE A 190 -13.31 19.42 3.17
CA PHE A 190 -14.25 18.93 2.16
C PHE A 190 -13.75 17.63 1.53
N TRP A 191 -14.67 16.69 1.27
CA TRP A 191 -14.38 15.46 0.54
C TRP A 191 -13.95 15.79 -0.89
N GLN A 192 -12.74 15.35 -1.25
CA GLN A 192 -12.29 15.27 -2.62
C GLN A 192 -12.68 13.91 -3.20
N ASN A 193 -13.16 13.93 -4.44
CA ASN A 193 -13.67 12.75 -5.13
C ASN A 193 -12.65 12.25 -6.13
N PHE A 194 -12.16 11.03 -5.96
CA PHE A 194 -11.65 10.25 -7.08
C PHE A 194 -12.76 9.31 -7.52
N LEU A 195 -13.26 9.51 -8.75
CA LEU A 195 -14.22 8.61 -9.36
C LEU A 195 -13.44 7.40 -9.84
N TYR A 196 -13.34 6.40 -8.99
CA TYR A 196 -12.68 5.16 -9.31
C TYR A 196 -13.75 4.15 -9.71
N TRP A 197 -13.60 3.61 -10.91
CA TRP A 197 -14.63 2.72 -11.44
C TRP A 197 -14.36 1.28 -11.03
N ASP A 198 -13.26 0.93 -10.35
CA ASP A 198 -12.77 -0.44 -10.34
C ASP A 198 -13.27 -1.33 -9.23
N SER A 199 -13.13 -2.64 -9.47
CA SER A 199 -13.24 -3.67 -8.46
C SER A 199 -11.88 -4.02 -7.84
N SER A 200 -10.85 -3.18 -8.01
CA SER A 200 -9.64 -3.34 -7.23
C SER A 200 -9.99 -3.01 -5.80
N SER A 201 -9.56 -3.86 -4.91
CA SER A 201 -9.69 -3.70 -3.48
C SER A 201 -8.61 -2.73 -2.96
N SER A 202 -8.15 -1.76 -3.76
CA SER A 202 -7.02 -0.89 -3.43
C SER A 202 -6.84 0.35 -4.31
N ILE A 203 -6.26 1.43 -3.77
CA ILE A 203 -5.90 2.66 -4.50
C ILE A 203 -4.64 3.35 -3.92
N ILE A 204 -3.83 3.99 -4.78
CA ILE A 204 -2.76 4.91 -4.35
C ILE A 204 -3.23 6.36 -4.47
N ILE A 205 -3.12 7.11 -3.38
CA ILE A 205 -3.34 8.57 -3.35
C ILE A 205 -1.99 9.26 -3.20
N THR A 206 -1.69 10.18 -4.12
CA THR A 206 -0.41 10.92 -4.17
C THR A 206 -0.64 12.42 -3.91
N ASN A 207 0.44 13.15 -3.59
CA ASN A 207 0.44 14.60 -3.32
C ASN A 207 -0.34 15.03 -2.06
N LEU A 208 -0.41 14.16 -1.05
CA LEU A 208 -0.91 14.55 0.27
C LEU A 208 0.14 15.39 1.01
N THR A 209 -0.32 16.37 1.79
CA THR A 209 0.57 17.26 2.53
C THR A 209 1.06 16.55 3.79
N ASN A 210 2.38 16.43 3.96
CA ASN A 210 2.96 15.86 5.16
C ASN A 210 2.50 16.63 6.42
N ASN A 211 2.25 15.90 7.52
CA ASN A 211 1.73 16.43 8.80
C ASN A 211 0.31 17.00 8.76
N VAL A 212 -0.49 16.66 7.75
CA VAL A 212 -1.93 16.92 7.72
C VAL A 212 -2.68 15.62 7.99
N VAL A 213 -3.70 15.66 8.85
CA VAL A 213 -4.56 14.50 9.11
C VAL A 213 -5.55 14.37 7.97
N TYR A 214 -5.74 13.18 7.44
CA TYR A 214 -6.70 12.92 6.36
C TYR A 214 -7.74 11.87 6.81
N ASP A 215 -9.00 12.08 6.42
CA ASP A 215 -10.06 11.08 6.53
C ASP A 215 -10.25 10.39 5.18
N PHE A 216 -10.52 9.08 5.19
CA PHE A 216 -10.75 8.26 3.99
C PHE A 216 -12.06 7.48 4.09
N ARG A 217 -12.77 7.29 2.97
CA ARG A 217 -13.93 6.39 2.89
C ARG A 217 -14.10 5.77 1.51
N ILE A 218 -14.74 4.61 1.47
CA ILE A 218 -15.03 3.84 0.25
C ILE A 218 -16.53 3.61 0.13
N ILE A 219 -17.06 3.79 -1.07
CA ILE A 219 -18.48 3.64 -1.38
C ILE A 219 -18.62 2.62 -2.53
N PRO A 220 -19.27 1.47 -2.32
CA PRO A 220 -19.58 0.54 -3.41
C PRO A 220 -20.56 1.17 -4.41
N ILE A 221 -20.27 1.03 -5.70
CA ILE A 221 -21.15 1.40 -6.81
C ILE A 221 -22.01 0.19 -7.14
N THR A 222 -23.32 0.30 -7.00
CA THR A 222 -24.31 -0.68 -7.48
C THR A 222 -25.06 -0.12 -8.68
N ASP A 223 -25.79 -0.97 -9.43
CA ASP A 223 -26.58 -0.55 -10.61
C ASP A 223 -27.54 0.63 -10.32
N LEU A 224 -28.01 0.79 -9.08
CA LEU A 224 -28.84 1.91 -8.63
C LEU A 224 -28.12 3.27 -8.62
N VAL A 225 -26.80 3.30 -8.44
CA VAL A 225 -25.99 4.53 -8.34
C VAL A 225 -25.78 5.15 -9.73
N ILE A 226 -25.77 4.34 -10.78
CA ILE A 226 -25.56 4.79 -12.16
C ILE A 226 -26.76 5.63 -12.65
N GLU A 227 -27.99 5.24 -12.32
CA GLU A 227 -29.20 6.00 -12.65
C GLU A 227 -29.27 7.34 -11.88
N ALA A 228 -28.89 7.34 -10.60
CA ALA A 228 -28.92 8.55 -9.77
C ALA A 228 -27.89 9.61 -10.20
N VAL A 229 -26.70 9.20 -10.66
CA VAL A 229 -25.65 10.13 -11.12
C VAL A 229 -25.99 10.72 -12.50
N ALA A 230 -26.71 9.97 -13.35
CA ALA A 230 -27.18 10.46 -14.65
C ALA A 230 -28.31 11.52 -14.54
N GLU A 231 -29.15 11.43 -13.50
CA GLU A 231 -30.25 12.37 -13.28
C GLU A 231 -29.82 13.70 -12.64
N GLN A 232 -28.69 13.76 -11.92
CA GLN A 232 -28.25 14.96 -11.19
C GLN A 232 -27.33 15.92 -11.96
N GLY A 233 -27.02 15.65 -13.22
CA GLY A 233 -26.30 16.61 -14.09
C GLY A 233 -24.89 16.99 -13.63
N ILE A 234 -24.27 16.18 -12.75
CA ILE A 234 -22.84 16.29 -12.42
C ILE A 234 -22.09 15.99 -13.72
N GLY A 235 -21.27 16.94 -14.18
CA GLY A 235 -20.54 16.83 -15.45
C GLY A 235 -19.62 15.61 -15.48
N ILE A 236 -20.13 14.50 -15.98
CA ILE A 236 -19.33 13.38 -16.49
C ILE A 236 -18.66 13.92 -17.76
N PRO A 237 -17.34 13.73 -17.98
CA PRO A 237 -16.73 14.03 -19.27
C PRO A 237 -17.51 13.30 -20.36
N THR A 238 -18.29 14.04 -21.14
CA THR A 238 -19.03 13.53 -22.28
C THR A 238 -18.05 13.32 -23.43
N SER A 239 -17.21 12.29 -23.35
CA SER A 239 -16.60 11.68 -24.51
C SER A 239 -17.20 10.28 -24.68
N THR A 240 -18.22 10.23 -25.54
CA THR A 240 -18.65 9.08 -26.37
C THR A 240 -18.97 7.77 -25.63
N HIS A 241 -20.26 7.61 -25.30
CA HIS A 241 -20.95 6.38 -24.90
C HIS A 241 -20.45 5.70 -23.60
N PRO A 242 -21.36 5.20 -22.72
CA PRO A 242 -20.96 4.24 -21.70
C PRO A 242 -20.54 2.96 -22.43
N VAL A 243 -19.26 2.83 -22.71
CA VAL A 243 -18.69 1.52 -22.97
C VAL A 243 -18.79 0.83 -21.61
N ASN A 244 -19.58 -0.25 -21.49
CA ASN A 244 -19.58 -1.08 -20.29
C ASN A 244 -18.15 -1.60 -20.08
N ILE A 245 -17.34 -0.90 -19.28
CA ILE A 245 -15.97 -1.30 -18.98
C ILE A 245 -16.05 -2.49 -18.05
N THR A 246 -15.68 -3.66 -18.56
CA THR A 246 -15.63 -4.89 -17.75
C THR A 246 -14.40 -4.85 -16.85
N THR A 247 -14.50 -5.24 -15.57
CA THR A 247 -13.30 -5.39 -14.74
C THR A 247 -12.90 -6.85 -14.64
N MET A 248 -11.66 -7.16 -14.98
CA MET A 248 -11.05 -8.46 -14.75
C MET A 248 -10.29 -8.43 -13.44
N ASN A 249 -10.66 -9.30 -12.50
CA ASN A 249 -10.05 -9.33 -11.17
C ASN A 249 -9.01 -10.45 -11.06
N ILE A 250 -7.86 -10.11 -10.47
CA ILE A 250 -6.83 -11.08 -10.10
C ILE A 250 -6.55 -10.99 -8.60
N GLY A 251 -6.14 -12.11 -8.02
CA GLY A 251 -5.68 -12.20 -6.64
C GLY A 251 -4.19 -11.85 -6.57
N VAL A 252 -3.76 -11.26 -5.47
CA VAL A 252 -2.37 -10.92 -5.21
C VAL A 252 -2.04 -11.33 -3.78
N ILE A 253 -1.05 -12.18 -3.58
CA ILE A 253 -0.62 -12.62 -2.25
C ILE A 253 0.72 -11.97 -1.92
N VAL A 254 0.72 -11.08 -0.92
CA VAL A 254 1.92 -10.37 -0.45
C VAL A 254 2.31 -10.85 0.94
N SER A 255 3.58 -11.15 1.15
CA SER A 255 4.11 -11.50 2.46
C SER A 255 4.18 -10.29 3.37
N SER A 256 3.59 -10.40 4.56
CA SER A 256 3.56 -9.33 5.58
C SER A 256 4.48 -9.61 6.78
N THR A 257 5.13 -10.78 6.81
CA THR A 257 5.99 -11.27 7.88
C THR A 257 7.22 -12.00 7.33
N GLY A 258 8.22 -12.23 8.18
CA GLY A 258 9.45 -12.96 7.84
C GLY A 258 10.49 -12.09 7.13
N ALA A 259 11.41 -12.72 6.37
CA ALA A 259 12.50 -12.04 5.66
C ALA A 259 12.00 -10.96 4.67
N LEU A 260 10.78 -11.13 4.15
CA LEU A 260 10.15 -10.20 3.21
C LEU A 260 9.25 -9.14 3.87
N ALA A 261 9.13 -9.11 5.20
CA ALA A 261 8.26 -8.15 5.90
C ALA A 261 8.61 -6.69 5.59
N ASN A 262 9.89 -6.41 5.41
CA ASN A 262 10.38 -5.07 5.08
C ASN A 262 10.16 -4.70 3.60
N GLU A 263 10.04 -5.71 2.72
CA GLU A 263 9.78 -5.52 1.28
C GLU A 263 8.29 -5.55 0.92
N GLY A 264 7.44 -6.18 1.74
CA GLY A 264 6.01 -6.33 1.42
C GLY A 264 5.30 -5.00 1.12
N GLN A 265 5.75 -3.92 1.78
CA GLN A 265 5.30 -2.55 1.53
C GLN A 265 5.67 -2.07 0.12
N THR A 266 6.96 -2.15 -0.20
CA THR A 266 7.56 -1.82 -1.50
C THR A 266 6.93 -2.62 -2.64
N ILE A 267 6.75 -3.92 -2.44
CA ILE A 267 6.12 -4.83 -3.41
C ILE A 267 4.68 -4.41 -3.68
N THR A 268 3.92 -4.09 -2.64
CA THR A 268 2.53 -3.61 -2.77
C THR A 268 2.46 -2.33 -3.59
N GLU A 269 3.35 -1.36 -3.33
CA GLU A 269 3.43 -0.12 -4.12
C GLU A 269 3.70 -0.37 -5.60
N VAL A 270 4.65 -1.27 -5.90
CA VAL A 270 5.01 -1.60 -7.28
C VAL A 270 3.89 -2.35 -7.99
N ILE A 271 3.15 -3.22 -7.30
CA ILE A 271 1.99 -3.91 -7.87
C ILE A 271 0.89 -2.94 -8.28
N HIS A 272 0.54 -1.97 -7.42
CA HIS A 272 -0.42 -0.92 -7.79
C HIS A 272 0.07 -0.11 -8.98
N TYR A 273 1.35 0.27 -8.98
CA TYR A 273 1.93 0.99 -10.10
C TYR A 273 1.84 0.17 -11.41
N ALA A 274 2.11 -1.13 -11.36
CA ALA A 274 1.99 -2.02 -12.51
C ALA A 274 0.55 -2.06 -13.07
N VAL A 275 -0.44 -2.16 -12.18
CA VAL A 275 -1.86 -2.15 -12.56
C VAL A 275 -2.27 -0.83 -13.19
N ASP A 276 -1.87 0.30 -12.60
CA ASP A 276 -2.14 1.63 -13.13
C ASP A 276 -1.50 1.83 -14.51
N GLU A 277 -0.25 1.41 -14.67
CA GLU A 277 0.46 1.48 -15.95
C GLU A 277 -0.23 0.61 -17.01
N PHE A 278 -0.65 -0.60 -16.65
CA PHE A 278 -1.35 -1.48 -17.57
C PHE A 278 -2.74 -0.95 -17.94
N ASN A 279 -3.49 -0.39 -16.99
CA ASN A 279 -4.79 0.23 -17.25
C ASN A 279 -4.66 1.45 -18.17
N ARG A 280 -3.61 2.26 -18.04
CA ARG A 280 -3.30 3.31 -19.03
C ARG A 280 -3.01 2.73 -20.42
N TYR A 281 -2.31 1.60 -20.50
CA TYR A 281 -2.12 0.89 -21.78
C TYR A 281 -3.47 0.50 -22.39
N LEU A 282 -4.37 -0.10 -21.61
CA LEU A 282 -5.71 -0.49 -22.07
C LEU A 282 -6.52 0.72 -22.58
N GLU A 283 -6.47 1.85 -21.87
CA GLU A 283 -7.11 3.11 -22.28
C GLU A 283 -6.56 3.62 -23.61
N MET A 284 -5.23 3.68 -23.77
CA MET A 284 -4.58 4.11 -25.01
C MET A 284 -4.94 3.22 -26.21
N HIS A 285 -5.25 1.95 -25.96
CA HIS A 285 -5.66 0.98 -26.97
C HIS A 285 -7.19 0.84 -27.10
N ASN A 286 -7.97 1.71 -26.46
CA ASN A 286 -9.44 1.71 -26.46
C ASN A 286 -10.05 0.37 -26.06
N ARG A 287 -9.46 -0.30 -25.07
CA ARG A 287 -10.00 -1.55 -24.53
C ARG A 287 -11.19 -1.26 -23.63
N ALA A 288 -12.26 -2.01 -23.82
CA ALA A 288 -13.51 -1.91 -23.06
C ALA A 288 -13.46 -2.70 -21.73
N TRP A 289 -12.28 -2.76 -21.11
CA TRP A 289 -12.07 -3.45 -19.86
C TRP A 289 -10.84 -2.90 -19.14
N ARG A 290 -10.69 -3.28 -17.87
CA ARG A 290 -9.52 -2.94 -17.04
C ARG A 290 -9.19 -4.05 -16.06
N LEU A 291 -7.96 -4.03 -15.58
CA LEU A 291 -7.45 -4.93 -14.57
C LEU A 291 -7.76 -4.39 -13.17
N GLY A 292 -8.33 -5.23 -12.31
CA GLY A 292 -8.50 -4.99 -10.89
C GLY A 292 -7.79 -6.04 -10.04
N ILE A 293 -7.42 -5.69 -8.82
CA ILE A 293 -6.65 -6.58 -7.93
C ILE A 293 -7.28 -6.74 -6.54
N PHE A 294 -7.07 -7.93 -5.96
CA PHE A 294 -7.41 -8.25 -4.58
C PHE A 294 -6.15 -8.67 -3.82
N ILE A 295 -5.79 -7.95 -2.77
CA ILE A 295 -4.57 -8.24 -2.00
C ILE A 295 -4.92 -9.06 -0.76
N TYR A 296 -4.18 -10.16 -0.59
CA TYR A 296 -4.16 -10.97 0.63
C TYR A 296 -2.77 -10.90 1.27
N ASN A 297 -2.74 -10.60 2.57
CA ASN A 297 -1.50 -10.61 3.33
C ASN A 297 -1.24 -12.00 3.90
N ASP A 298 -0.17 -12.60 3.42
CA ASP A 298 0.31 -13.88 3.86
C ASP A 298 1.30 -13.72 5.03
N ASP A 299 1.35 -14.75 5.89
CA ASP A 299 2.27 -14.86 7.02
C ASP A 299 3.56 -15.62 6.65
N SER A 300 3.80 -15.80 5.34
CA SER A 300 4.93 -16.53 4.77
C SER A 300 4.96 -18.01 5.15
N SER A 301 3.80 -18.58 5.48
CA SER A 301 3.65 -19.99 5.86
C SER A 301 2.86 -20.78 4.83
N ALA A 302 3.04 -22.11 4.84
CA ALA A 302 2.25 -23.02 4.01
C ALA A 302 0.73 -22.85 4.21
N SER A 303 0.30 -22.64 5.46
CA SER A 303 -1.11 -22.35 5.77
C SER A 303 -1.58 -20.99 5.26
N GLY A 304 -0.73 -19.97 5.31
CA GLY A 304 -1.07 -18.63 4.87
C GLY A 304 -1.23 -18.55 3.34
N GLY A 305 -0.33 -19.19 2.58
CA GLY A 305 -0.45 -19.34 1.13
C GLY A 305 -1.75 -20.05 0.72
N LEU A 306 -2.06 -21.21 1.33
CA LEU A 306 -3.31 -21.94 1.08
C LEU A 306 -4.55 -21.09 1.39
N THR A 307 -4.54 -20.37 2.51
CA THR A 307 -5.67 -19.53 2.92
C THR A 307 -5.89 -18.39 1.92
N GLY A 308 -4.82 -17.75 1.45
CA GLY A 308 -4.92 -16.69 0.45
C GLY A 308 -5.49 -17.18 -0.89
N VAL A 309 -4.94 -18.28 -1.41
CA VAL A 309 -5.39 -18.85 -2.69
C VAL A 309 -6.84 -19.34 -2.61
N SER A 310 -7.22 -20.02 -1.52
CA SER A 310 -8.60 -20.50 -1.34
C SER A 310 -9.60 -19.35 -1.18
N ALA A 311 -9.24 -18.28 -0.46
CA ALA A 311 -10.10 -17.10 -0.33
C ALA A 311 -10.37 -16.42 -1.68
N PHE A 312 -9.39 -16.37 -2.59
CA PHE A 312 -9.60 -15.86 -3.95
C PHE A 312 -10.49 -16.78 -4.78
N ASN A 313 -10.26 -18.10 -4.69
CA ASN A 313 -11.10 -19.07 -5.39
C ASN A 313 -12.57 -18.99 -4.95
N ASP A 314 -12.82 -18.86 -3.65
CA ASP A 314 -14.17 -18.69 -3.08
C ASP A 314 -14.84 -17.39 -3.55
N ALA A 315 -14.05 -16.36 -3.82
CA ALA A 315 -14.49 -15.10 -4.43
C ALA A 315 -14.65 -15.17 -5.97
N GLY A 316 -14.42 -16.33 -6.59
CA GLY A 316 -14.50 -16.55 -8.03
C GLY A 316 -13.29 -16.05 -8.82
N ILE A 317 -12.18 -15.75 -8.15
CA ILE A 317 -10.94 -15.28 -8.77
C ILE A 317 -10.02 -16.48 -9.02
N LYS A 318 -9.73 -16.74 -10.30
CA LYS A 318 -8.96 -17.92 -10.74
C LYS A 318 -7.51 -17.63 -11.12
N THR A 319 -7.13 -16.35 -11.16
CA THR A 319 -5.77 -15.93 -11.53
C THR A 319 -5.13 -15.21 -10.35
N VAL A 320 -3.95 -15.65 -9.94
CA VAL A 320 -3.26 -15.17 -8.73
C VAL A 320 -1.81 -14.80 -9.04
N VAL A 321 -1.34 -13.69 -8.48
CA VAL A 321 0.05 -13.27 -8.45
C VAL A 321 0.61 -13.48 -7.05
N GLY A 322 1.75 -14.13 -6.93
CA GLY A 322 2.28 -14.63 -5.65
C GLY A 322 1.73 -16.03 -5.31
N PRO A 323 2.04 -16.58 -4.12
CA PRO A 323 2.83 -15.98 -3.04
C PRO A 323 4.34 -15.92 -3.36
N ALA A 324 5.08 -15.10 -2.61
CA ALA A 324 6.52 -14.89 -2.83
C ALA A 324 7.42 -15.98 -2.24
N THR A 325 7.02 -16.63 -1.15
CA THR A 325 7.87 -17.63 -0.46
C THR A 325 7.57 -19.05 -0.94
N SER A 326 8.58 -19.92 -0.93
CA SER A 326 8.40 -21.34 -1.27
C SER A 326 7.44 -22.03 -0.33
N ALA A 327 7.50 -21.72 0.97
CA ALA A 327 6.65 -22.35 1.96
C ALA A 327 5.17 -22.08 1.66
N SER A 328 4.84 -20.82 1.38
CA SER A 328 3.48 -20.42 1.02
C SER A 328 3.02 -21.02 -0.31
N LEU A 329 3.90 -21.06 -1.32
CA LEU A 329 3.58 -21.65 -2.62
C LEU A 329 3.34 -23.16 -2.47
N ASP A 330 4.27 -23.88 -1.83
CA ASP A 330 4.21 -25.32 -1.59
C ASP A 330 2.92 -25.71 -0.85
N GLY A 331 2.56 -24.96 0.19
CA GLY A 331 1.32 -25.17 0.94
C GLY A 331 0.04 -24.98 0.12
N ALA A 332 0.10 -24.21 -0.97
CA ALA A 332 -1.03 -23.95 -1.86
C ALA A 332 -1.07 -24.86 -3.10
N MET A 333 0.02 -25.54 -3.47
CA MET A 333 0.15 -26.27 -4.75
C MET A 333 -0.97 -27.28 -5.00
N GLU A 334 -1.28 -28.14 -4.02
CA GLU A 334 -2.34 -29.16 -4.16
C GLU A 334 -3.70 -28.51 -4.42
N TYR A 335 -4.01 -27.41 -3.72
CA TYR A 335 -5.26 -26.69 -3.89
C TYR A 335 -5.34 -25.97 -5.25
N ILE A 336 -4.23 -25.38 -5.71
CA ILE A 336 -4.14 -24.73 -7.03
C ILE A 336 -4.49 -25.73 -8.13
N TYR A 337 -3.89 -26.92 -8.08
CA TYR A 337 -4.13 -28.00 -9.04
C TYR A 337 -5.58 -28.49 -8.99
N ASP A 338 -6.10 -28.80 -7.80
CA ASP A 338 -7.45 -29.36 -7.63
C ASP A 338 -8.56 -28.39 -8.06
N ASN A 339 -8.28 -27.08 -8.13
CA ASN A 339 -9.26 -26.05 -8.41
C ASN A 339 -9.06 -25.29 -9.73
N ASP A 340 -8.08 -25.69 -10.56
CA ASP A 340 -7.79 -25.09 -11.87
C ASP A 340 -7.48 -23.59 -11.78
N LEU A 341 -6.57 -23.22 -10.87
CA LEU A 341 -6.08 -21.85 -10.73
C LEU A 341 -4.82 -21.62 -11.56
N LEU A 342 -4.71 -20.41 -12.11
CA LEU A 342 -3.51 -19.90 -12.77
C LEU A 342 -2.72 -19.07 -11.77
N VAL A 343 -1.46 -19.42 -11.55
CA VAL A 343 -0.61 -18.71 -10.59
C VAL A 343 0.68 -18.26 -11.27
N ILE A 344 1.02 -16.97 -11.14
CA ILE A 344 2.37 -16.47 -11.41
C ILE A 344 2.98 -16.02 -10.08
N SER A 345 3.81 -16.88 -9.47
CA SER A 345 4.56 -16.51 -8.29
C SER A 345 5.69 -15.56 -8.67
N TYR A 346 5.84 -14.46 -7.93
CA TYR A 346 6.94 -13.53 -8.12
C TYR A 346 8.12 -13.80 -7.19
N GLY A 347 8.16 -14.98 -6.56
CA GLY A 347 9.31 -15.39 -5.74
C GLY A 347 9.56 -16.90 -5.74
N SER A 348 10.60 -17.27 -4.99
CA SER A 348 11.10 -18.60 -4.61
C SER A 348 11.11 -19.74 -5.65
N THR A 349 12.33 -20.14 -6.00
CA THR A 349 12.75 -21.18 -6.96
C THR A 349 13.00 -22.55 -6.33
N ALA A 350 12.26 -22.98 -5.29
CA ALA A 350 12.69 -24.16 -4.54
C ALA A 350 12.82 -25.34 -5.51
N PRO A 351 14.03 -25.89 -5.71
CA PRO A 351 14.28 -26.82 -6.82
C PRO A 351 13.54 -28.14 -6.67
N THR A 352 12.88 -28.34 -5.53
CA THR A 352 12.02 -29.47 -5.20
C THR A 352 10.54 -29.23 -5.43
N LEU A 353 10.11 -27.99 -5.71
CA LEU A 353 8.70 -27.70 -6.02
C LEU A 353 8.36 -28.34 -7.36
N ALA A 354 7.37 -29.22 -7.36
CA ALA A 354 6.85 -29.80 -8.60
C ALA A 354 6.40 -28.68 -9.55
N HIS A 355 6.78 -28.79 -10.81
CA HIS A 355 6.23 -27.93 -11.85
C HIS A 355 4.80 -28.38 -12.17
N ASP A 356 3.92 -27.40 -12.37
CA ASP A 356 2.56 -27.58 -12.83
C ASP A 356 2.34 -26.67 -14.04
N ASP A 357 1.57 -27.13 -15.02
CA ASP A 357 1.33 -26.40 -16.26
C ASP A 357 0.61 -25.05 -16.02
N THR A 358 -0.04 -24.86 -14.86
CA THR A 358 -0.72 -23.60 -14.49
C THR A 358 0.03 -22.75 -13.46
N VAL A 359 1.24 -23.16 -13.05
CA VAL A 359 2.05 -22.44 -12.05
C VAL A 359 3.36 -22.00 -12.67
N PHE A 360 3.48 -20.69 -12.89
CA PHE A 360 4.69 -20.06 -13.38
C PHE A 360 5.37 -19.31 -12.24
N ARG A 361 6.69 -19.19 -12.34
CA ARG A 361 7.45 -18.32 -11.43
C ARG A 361 8.21 -17.28 -12.24
N THR A 362 8.10 -16.00 -11.89
CA THR A 362 8.98 -14.94 -12.41
C THR A 362 10.17 -14.83 -11.48
N THR A 363 11.27 -15.51 -11.80
CA THR A 363 12.38 -15.69 -10.85
C THR A 363 13.73 -15.35 -11.44
N ILE A 364 14.68 -15.17 -10.53
CA ILE A 364 16.07 -15.49 -10.81
C ILE A 364 16.19 -17.00 -10.72
N ASP A 365 16.36 -17.64 -11.86
CA ASP A 365 16.59 -19.09 -11.91
C ASP A 365 17.97 -19.40 -11.27
N ASP A 366 17.96 -20.21 -10.20
CA ASP A 366 19.17 -20.70 -9.51
C ASP A 366 20.12 -21.41 -10.48
N SER A 367 19.57 -22.11 -11.49
CA SER A 367 20.35 -22.74 -12.55
C SER A 367 21.05 -21.69 -13.43
N ASN A 368 20.35 -20.63 -13.80
CA ASN A 368 20.95 -19.52 -14.54
C ASN A 368 22.00 -18.79 -13.71
N THR A 369 21.72 -18.50 -12.44
CA THR A 369 22.66 -17.91 -11.50
C THR A 369 23.95 -18.72 -11.42
N ALA A 370 23.84 -20.04 -11.24
CA ALA A 370 24.97 -20.96 -11.23
C ALA A 370 25.77 -20.97 -12.54
N LYS A 371 25.09 -20.94 -13.70
CA LYS A 371 25.74 -20.86 -15.02
C LYS A 371 26.52 -19.55 -15.18
N ILE A 372 26.01 -18.44 -14.65
CA ILE A 372 26.69 -17.14 -14.71
C ILE A 372 27.89 -17.11 -13.78
N TYR A 373 27.80 -17.68 -12.58
CA TYR A 373 28.97 -17.90 -11.73
C TYR A 373 30.05 -18.67 -12.47
N ALA A 374 29.69 -19.81 -13.07
CA ALA A 374 30.64 -20.59 -13.84
C ALA A 374 31.29 -19.77 -14.97
N ALA A 375 30.51 -18.97 -15.70
CA ALA A 375 31.03 -18.09 -16.75
C ALA A 375 31.95 -16.98 -16.20
N ALA A 376 31.57 -16.32 -15.11
CA ALA A 376 32.34 -15.25 -14.48
C ALA A 376 33.66 -15.78 -13.88
N LEU A 377 33.63 -16.94 -13.22
CA LEU A 377 34.81 -17.61 -12.67
C LEU A 377 35.79 -18.00 -13.79
N GLN A 378 35.29 -18.54 -14.90
CA GLN A 378 36.11 -18.87 -16.07
C GLN A 378 36.70 -17.63 -16.74
N HIS A 379 35.89 -16.59 -16.93
CA HIS A 379 36.34 -15.30 -17.48
C HIS A 379 37.49 -14.70 -16.67
N ASP A 380 37.39 -14.81 -15.34
CA ASP A 380 38.38 -14.27 -14.42
C ASP A 380 39.61 -15.18 -14.23
N GLY A 381 39.66 -16.31 -14.95
CA GLY A 381 40.76 -17.26 -14.90
C GLY A 381 40.91 -17.94 -13.54
N ILE A 382 39.80 -18.09 -12.79
CA ILE A 382 39.78 -18.83 -11.53
C ILE A 382 40.02 -20.31 -11.83
N SER A 383 40.94 -20.93 -11.08
CA SER A 383 41.26 -22.36 -11.22
C SER A 383 40.79 -23.19 -10.02
N HIS A 384 40.42 -22.52 -8.92
CA HIS A 384 40.00 -23.16 -7.68
C HIS A 384 38.91 -22.34 -6.99
N VAL A 385 37.81 -22.99 -6.60
CA VAL A 385 36.66 -22.37 -5.96
C VAL A 385 36.39 -23.07 -4.64
N ILE A 386 36.20 -22.28 -3.59
CA ILE A 386 35.70 -22.73 -2.30
C ILE A 386 34.26 -22.23 -2.19
N SER A 387 33.30 -23.15 -2.26
CA SER A 387 31.88 -22.84 -2.13
C SER A 387 31.47 -22.95 -0.67
N VAL A 388 31.00 -21.85 -0.09
CA VAL A 388 30.56 -21.77 1.30
C VAL A 388 29.04 -21.67 1.31
N ILE A 389 28.39 -22.73 1.79
CA ILE A 389 26.94 -22.90 1.69
C ILE A 389 26.30 -23.18 3.04
N ARG A 390 25.09 -22.64 3.22
CA ARG A 390 24.21 -23.04 4.31
C ARG A 390 23.75 -24.48 4.07
N ASP A 391 23.77 -25.32 5.11
CA ASP A 391 23.32 -26.71 5.03
C ASP A 391 21.80 -26.80 5.11
N ASP A 392 21.15 -26.23 4.10
CA ASP A 392 19.71 -26.31 3.86
C ASP A 392 19.44 -26.69 2.40
N VAL A 393 18.16 -26.88 2.08
CA VAL A 393 17.74 -27.32 0.74
C VAL A 393 18.19 -26.33 -0.34
N TRP A 394 18.26 -25.05 -0.02
CA TRP A 394 18.63 -23.96 -0.93
C TRP A 394 20.12 -23.93 -1.24
N GLY A 395 20.95 -23.84 -0.20
CA GLY A 395 22.40 -23.77 -0.32
C GLY A 395 22.95 -25.01 -1.03
N VAL A 396 22.39 -26.19 -0.73
CA VAL A 396 22.78 -27.44 -1.39
C VAL A 396 22.43 -27.42 -2.87
N ALA A 397 21.20 -27.06 -3.23
CA ALA A 397 20.75 -27.13 -4.62
C ALA A 397 21.47 -26.12 -5.53
N LEU A 398 21.71 -24.91 -5.05
CA LEU A 398 22.44 -23.90 -5.82
C LEU A 398 23.92 -24.29 -6.02
N ASN A 399 24.53 -24.92 -5.01
CA ASN A 399 25.88 -25.47 -5.13
C ASN A 399 25.95 -26.68 -6.07
N ASP A 400 24.92 -27.54 -6.08
CA ASP A 400 24.81 -28.63 -7.07
C ASP A 400 24.65 -28.08 -8.49
N ALA A 401 23.86 -27.01 -8.68
CA ALA A 401 23.74 -26.32 -9.95
C ALA A 401 25.08 -25.69 -10.40
N LEU A 402 25.85 -25.09 -9.47
CA LEU A 402 27.19 -24.57 -9.75
C LEU A 402 28.14 -25.70 -10.15
N ARG A 403 28.15 -26.80 -9.40
CA ARG A 403 28.96 -27.99 -9.70
C ARG A 403 28.63 -28.57 -11.08
N ALA A 404 27.35 -28.67 -11.42
CA ALA A 404 26.92 -29.10 -12.75
C ALA A 404 27.43 -28.14 -13.84
N SER A 405 27.31 -26.82 -13.61
CA SER A 405 27.78 -25.78 -14.54
C SER A 405 29.30 -25.77 -14.73
N LEU A 406 30.05 -26.24 -13.73
CA LEU A 406 31.52 -26.36 -13.77
C LEU A 406 32.03 -27.71 -14.28
N THR A 407 31.16 -28.68 -14.57
CA THR A 407 31.55 -30.07 -14.89
C THR A 407 32.49 -30.18 -16.10
N ASN A 408 32.35 -29.29 -17.08
CA ASN A 408 33.21 -29.26 -18.28
C ASN A 408 34.38 -28.25 -18.17
N SER A 409 34.61 -27.68 -16.99
CA SER A 409 35.67 -26.71 -16.73
C SER A 409 36.89 -27.37 -16.09
N SER A 410 38.04 -26.68 -16.10
CA SER A 410 39.23 -27.08 -15.33
C SER A 410 39.20 -26.58 -13.87
N ILE A 411 38.09 -26.00 -13.43
CA ILE A 411 37.96 -25.38 -12.10
C ILE A 411 37.72 -26.49 -11.08
N VAL A 412 38.54 -26.51 -10.02
CA VAL A 412 38.31 -27.42 -8.89
C VAL A 412 37.37 -26.74 -7.89
N LEU A 413 36.33 -27.45 -7.45
CA LEU A 413 35.33 -26.97 -6.51
C LEU A 413 35.44 -27.75 -5.19
N ASP A 414 35.83 -27.07 -4.11
CA ASP A 414 35.76 -27.56 -2.74
C ASP A 414 34.51 -26.97 -2.05
N GLU A 415 33.86 -27.74 -1.17
CA GLU A 415 32.61 -27.34 -0.50
C GLU A 415 32.82 -27.23 1.02
N ILE A 416 32.27 -26.17 1.59
CA ILE A 416 32.18 -25.95 3.04
C ILE A 416 30.72 -25.71 3.38
N LYS A 417 30.17 -26.56 4.25
CA LYS A 417 28.82 -26.43 4.77
C LYS A 417 28.82 -25.84 6.18
N TYR A 418 27.85 -25.01 6.49
CA TYR A 418 27.61 -24.53 7.85
C TYR A 418 26.13 -24.61 8.23
N HIS A 419 25.84 -24.73 9.52
CA HIS A 419 24.47 -24.89 10.01
C HIS A 419 23.69 -23.57 9.92
N PRO A 420 22.39 -23.57 9.58
CA PRO A 420 21.56 -22.34 9.50
C PRO A 420 21.45 -21.49 10.77
N ASN A 421 21.95 -21.98 11.90
CA ASN A 421 21.87 -21.29 13.21
C ASN A 421 23.27 -20.93 13.73
N THR A 422 24.28 -20.99 12.85
CA THR A 422 25.65 -20.63 13.21
C THR A 422 25.70 -19.12 13.49
N THR A 423 26.17 -18.74 14.68
CA THR A 423 26.34 -17.34 15.09
C THR A 423 27.80 -16.92 15.16
N GLU A 424 28.74 -17.86 15.02
CA GLU A 424 30.18 -17.63 15.01
C GLU A 424 30.81 -18.39 13.83
N TYR A 425 31.56 -17.67 12.99
CA TYR A 425 32.04 -18.20 11.71
C TYR A 425 33.51 -18.61 11.70
N ASP A 426 34.19 -18.61 12.85
CA ASP A 426 35.62 -18.94 12.97
C ASP A 426 35.97 -20.31 12.38
N GLU A 427 35.12 -21.32 12.60
CA GLU A 427 35.31 -22.66 12.02
C GLU A 427 35.16 -22.68 10.50
N VAL A 428 34.24 -21.88 9.96
CA VAL A 428 34.07 -21.70 8.50
C VAL A 428 35.31 -21.03 7.93
N ILE A 429 35.81 -19.97 8.58
CA ILE A 429 37.03 -19.26 8.16
C ILE A 429 38.27 -20.16 8.22
N ALA A 430 38.41 -20.98 9.26
CA ALA A 430 39.50 -21.94 9.37
C ALA A 430 39.47 -22.96 8.23
N GLN A 431 38.29 -23.44 7.84
CA GLN A 431 38.12 -24.34 6.70
C GLN A 431 38.44 -23.66 5.36
N ILE A 432 38.02 -22.40 5.15
CA ILE A 432 38.39 -21.63 3.96
C ILE A 432 39.91 -21.52 3.86
N GLN A 433 40.59 -21.16 4.96
CA GLN A 433 42.05 -21.05 5.00
C GLN A 433 42.74 -22.38 4.73
N HIS A 434 42.21 -23.48 5.27
CA HIS A 434 42.74 -24.82 5.05
C HIS A 434 42.68 -25.23 3.57
N ASN A 435 41.63 -24.83 2.87
CA ASN A 435 41.41 -25.17 1.47
C ASN A 435 42.14 -24.23 0.49
N LEU A 436 42.79 -23.14 0.96
CA LEU A 436 43.56 -22.26 0.08
C LEU A 436 44.72 -23.02 -0.60
N ARG A 437 44.83 -22.84 -1.92
CA ARG A 437 45.88 -23.46 -2.74
C ARG A 437 46.87 -22.40 -3.22
N PRO A 438 48.15 -22.43 -2.80
CA PRO A 438 49.13 -21.38 -3.11
C PRO A 438 49.36 -21.15 -4.61
N ASP A 439 49.23 -22.20 -5.43
CA ASP A 439 49.47 -22.16 -6.88
C ASP A 439 48.19 -21.99 -7.70
N SER A 440 47.06 -21.65 -7.06
CA SER A 440 45.77 -21.48 -7.73
C SER A 440 45.25 -20.06 -7.60
N THR A 441 44.60 -19.57 -8.65
CA THR A 441 43.71 -18.40 -8.58
C THR A 441 42.45 -18.84 -7.85
N THR A 442 42.43 -18.63 -6.53
CA THR A 442 41.33 -19.08 -5.66
C THR A 442 40.25 -18.00 -5.53
N ALA A 443 39.00 -18.43 -5.63
CA ALA A 443 37.83 -17.63 -5.31
C ALA A 443 36.97 -18.30 -4.24
N VAL A 444 36.30 -17.50 -3.42
CA VAL A 444 35.24 -17.97 -2.53
C VAL A 444 33.91 -17.60 -3.14
N VAL A 445 32.99 -18.57 -3.26
CA VAL A 445 31.61 -18.34 -3.70
C VAL A 445 30.69 -18.55 -2.50
N THR A 446 29.76 -17.63 -2.29
CA THR A 446 28.82 -17.64 -1.17
C THR A 446 27.41 -17.37 -1.65
N PHE A 447 26.43 -18.05 -1.07
CA PHE A 447 25.04 -18.00 -1.54
C PHE A 447 24.01 -17.61 -0.46
N SER A 448 24.44 -17.33 0.78
CA SER A 448 23.51 -17.05 1.86
C SER A 448 23.25 -15.56 2.06
N PHE A 449 21.97 -15.22 2.21
CA PHE A 449 21.44 -13.86 2.27
C PHE A 449 21.76 -13.16 3.61
N ASP A 450 21.40 -13.76 4.75
CA ASP A 450 21.44 -13.04 6.04
C ASP A 450 22.81 -13.06 6.72
N GLU A 451 23.68 -13.99 6.31
CA GLU A 451 24.85 -14.43 7.09
C GLU A 451 26.17 -14.04 6.42
N ILE A 452 26.13 -13.59 5.16
CA ILE A 452 27.32 -13.26 4.37
C ILE A 452 28.15 -12.15 5.03
N LYS A 453 27.47 -11.18 5.64
CA LYS A 453 28.13 -10.06 6.30
C LYS A 453 29.04 -10.58 7.41
N ASP A 454 28.55 -11.46 8.26
CA ASP A 454 29.31 -11.99 9.39
C ASP A 454 30.44 -12.92 8.93
N ILE A 455 30.21 -13.72 7.89
CA ILE A 455 31.25 -14.56 7.27
C ILE A 455 32.38 -13.69 6.72
N VAL A 456 32.04 -12.68 5.91
CA VAL A 456 33.04 -11.83 5.28
C VAL A 456 33.75 -10.95 6.31
N ASP A 457 33.03 -10.36 7.27
CA ASP A 457 33.64 -9.55 8.34
C ASP A 457 34.67 -10.36 9.12
N THR A 458 34.34 -11.60 9.47
CA THR A 458 35.27 -12.53 10.15
C THR A 458 36.45 -12.86 9.24
N ALA A 459 36.20 -13.15 7.96
CA ALA A 459 37.26 -13.44 6.98
C ALA A 459 38.25 -12.27 6.82
N MET A 460 37.76 -11.03 6.81
CA MET A 460 38.57 -9.83 6.57
C MET A 460 39.53 -9.50 7.71
N LEU A 461 39.36 -10.11 8.89
CA LEU A 461 40.35 -10.07 9.96
C LEU A 461 41.64 -10.84 9.62
N HIS A 462 41.64 -11.63 8.54
CA HIS A 462 42.76 -12.45 8.12
C HIS A 462 43.38 -11.96 6.80
N GLU A 463 44.67 -11.62 6.83
CA GLU A 463 45.42 -11.10 5.68
C GLU A 463 45.44 -12.06 4.47
N SER A 464 45.33 -13.37 4.70
CA SER A 464 45.26 -14.38 3.65
C SER A 464 43.95 -14.32 2.86
N LEU A 465 42.85 -13.89 3.49
CA LEU A 465 41.50 -13.88 2.91
C LEU A 465 41.08 -12.50 2.39
N SER A 466 41.74 -11.42 2.81
CA SER A 466 41.50 -10.08 2.25
C SER A 466 42.03 -9.92 0.81
N LYS A 467 42.87 -10.85 0.34
CA LYS A 467 43.51 -10.81 -0.98
C LYS A 467 42.84 -11.69 -2.04
N ILE A 468 41.93 -12.59 -1.64
CA ILE A 468 41.24 -13.48 -2.57
C ILE A 468 39.99 -12.81 -3.16
N LYS A 469 39.51 -13.33 -4.30
CA LYS A 469 38.25 -12.86 -4.89
C LYS A 469 37.08 -13.52 -4.20
N TRP A 470 36.09 -12.72 -3.86
CA TRP A 470 34.83 -13.16 -3.28
C TRP A 470 33.71 -12.96 -4.30
N TYR A 471 32.88 -13.98 -4.46
CA TYR A 471 31.73 -14.01 -5.35
C TYR A 471 30.49 -14.24 -4.51
N HIS A 472 29.47 -13.41 -4.76
CA HIS A 472 28.22 -13.49 -4.04
C HIS A 472 27.05 -13.13 -4.95
N SER A 473 25.92 -13.78 -4.70
CA SER A 473 24.69 -13.66 -5.45
C SER A 473 23.84 -12.83 -4.57
N ASP A 474 23.81 -11.54 -4.86
CA ASP A 474 22.83 -10.71 -4.23
C ASP A 474 22.41 -9.59 -5.16
N THR A 475 21.10 -9.50 -5.32
CA THR A 475 20.34 -8.43 -5.94
C THR A 475 20.09 -7.25 -5.02
N ASP A 476 20.33 -7.43 -3.73
CA ASP A 476 19.97 -6.53 -2.64
C ASP A 476 21.15 -6.27 -1.69
N ILE A 477 22.39 -6.34 -2.18
CA ILE A 477 23.59 -5.94 -1.39
C ILE A 477 23.49 -4.47 -0.93
N ASP A 478 22.69 -3.68 -1.66
CA ASP A 478 22.35 -2.30 -1.33
C ASP A 478 21.38 -2.19 -0.11
N PHE A 479 20.68 -3.27 0.25
CA PHE A 479 19.79 -3.36 1.43
C PHE A 479 20.52 -3.89 2.67
N ILE A 480 21.45 -4.84 2.49
CA ILE A 480 22.17 -5.51 3.60
C ILE A 480 23.28 -4.62 4.19
N LEU A 481 23.90 -3.78 3.39
CA LEU A 481 24.99 -2.91 3.82
C LEU A 481 24.54 -1.46 3.82
N ASP A 482 24.40 -0.86 5.01
CA ASP A 482 24.17 0.59 5.09
C ASP A 482 25.26 1.36 4.33
N ASN A 483 24.98 2.58 3.87
CA ASN A 483 25.90 3.36 3.03
C ASN A 483 27.31 3.61 3.63
N ASN A 484 27.51 3.40 4.93
CA ASN A 484 28.80 3.47 5.59
C ASN A 484 29.44 2.08 5.67
N THR A 485 28.70 1.04 6.08
CA THR A 485 29.15 -0.35 6.05
C THR A 485 29.52 -0.78 4.64
N ARG A 486 28.73 -0.42 3.62
CA ARG A 486 29.05 -0.66 2.20
C ARG A 486 30.37 -0.01 1.81
N ARG A 487 30.64 1.21 2.29
CA ARG A 487 31.86 1.95 1.94
C ARG A 487 33.08 1.32 2.60
N GLU A 488 32.94 0.85 3.83
CA GLU A 488 33.97 0.18 4.61
C GLU A 488 34.23 -1.25 4.09
N PHE A 489 33.17 -2.05 3.95
CA PHE A 489 33.12 -3.38 3.33
C PHE A 489 33.73 -3.37 1.92
N MET A 490 33.24 -2.51 1.04
CA MET A 490 33.75 -2.48 -0.33
C MET A 490 35.18 -1.95 -0.42
N SER A 491 35.65 -1.15 0.55
CA SER A 491 37.00 -0.56 0.54
C SER A 491 38.15 -1.55 0.72
N VAL A 492 37.86 -2.78 1.15
CA VAL A 492 38.88 -3.78 1.50
C VAL A 492 38.76 -5.12 0.76
N VAL A 493 37.72 -5.32 -0.06
CA VAL A 493 37.40 -6.61 -0.69
C VAL A 493 37.48 -6.53 -2.22
N ASN A 494 38.01 -7.59 -2.85
CA ASN A 494 37.79 -7.88 -4.27
C ASN A 494 36.48 -8.66 -4.40
N PHE A 495 35.36 -7.94 -4.45
CA PHE A 495 34.03 -8.52 -4.40
C PHE A 495 33.37 -8.47 -5.78
N THR A 496 32.77 -9.57 -6.20
CA THR A 496 32.01 -9.66 -7.44
C THR A 496 30.56 -10.02 -7.12
N THR A 497 29.65 -9.09 -7.40
CA THR A 497 28.21 -9.33 -7.33
C THR A 497 27.69 -9.74 -8.69
N ILE A 498 26.77 -10.71 -8.69
CA ILE A 498 26.01 -11.09 -9.87
C ILE A 498 24.57 -10.70 -9.61
N THR A 499 24.07 -9.76 -10.41
CA THR A 499 22.67 -9.32 -10.35
C THR A 499 22.02 -9.55 -11.70
N PRO A 500 20.76 -10.01 -11.76
CA PRO A 500 19.90 -9.70 -12.88
C PRO A 500 19.62 -8.21 -12.75
N THR A 501 20.55 -7.39 -13.24
CA THR A 501 20.42 -5.95 -13.14
C THR A 501 19.18 -5.58 -13.94
N PRO A 502 18.18 -4.92 -13.33
CA PRO A 502 17.12 -4.34 -14.11
C PRO A 502 17.78 -3.38 -15.10
N PRO A 503 17.53 -3.50 -16.42
CA PRO A 503 18.13 -2.62 -17.40
C PRO A 503 17.96 -1.18 -16.93
N LYS A 504 18.91 -0.29 -17.22
CA LYS A 504 18.65 1.16 -17.15
C LYS A 504 17.69 1.56 -18.28
N ASN A 505 16.51 0.96 -18.26
CA ASN A 505 15.40 1.23 -19.14
C ASN A 505 14.45 2.21 -18.45
N GLU A 506 13.51 2.74 -19.23
CA GLU A 506 12.56 3.73 -18.77
C GLU A 506 11.65 3.19 -17.65
N ILE A 507 11.36 1.89 -17.67
CA ILE A 507 10.50 1.21 -16.68
C ILE A 507 11.16 1.22 -15.30
N ASN A 508 12.41 0.74 -15.21
CA ASN A 508 13.20 0.78 -13.98
C ASN A 508 13.30 2.22 -13.43
N ALA A 509 13.62 3.20 -14.29
CA ALA A 509 13.74 4.59 -13.87
C ALA A 509 12.44 5.14 -13.26
N LYS A 510 11.27 4.77 -13.82
CA LYS A 510 9.96 5.14 -13.29
C LYS A 510 9.64 4.44 -11.97
N ILE A 511 9.88 3.13 -11.88
CA ILE A 511 9.67 2.36 -10.64
C ILE A 511 10.53 2.95 -9.53
N ASN A 512 11.83 3.18 -9.75
CA ASN A 512 12.72 3.77 -8.75
C ASN A 512 12.36 5.21 -8.35
N GLN A 513 11.71 5.99 -9.23
CA GLN A 513 11.20 7.31 -8.88
C GLN A 513 9.98 7.22 -7.93
N ILE A 514 9.22 6.14 -8.04
CA ILE A 514 7.97 5.93 -7.31
C ILE A 514 8.27 5.24 -5.98
N VAL A 515 9.07 4.18 -6.03
CA VAL A 515 9.44 3.33 -4.90
C VAL A 515 10.97 3.27 -4.85
N PRO A 516 11.62 4.21 -4.15
CA PRO A 516 13.07 4.20 -4.01
C PRO A 516 13.54 2.90 -3.36
N ASN A 517 14.61 2.30 -3.91
CA ASN A 517 15.15 1.02 -3.45
C ASN A 517 14.17 -0.16 -3.62
N ALA A 518 13.38 -0.16 -4.69
CA ALA A 518 12.60 -1.35 -5.05
C ALA A 518 13.54 -2.55 -5.25
N GLY A 519 13.30 -3.61 -4.47
CA GLY A 519 14.03 -4.87 -4.55
C GLY A 519 13.58 -5.71 -5.74
N LEU A 520 14.33 -6.78 -6.02
CA LEU A 520 14.06 -7.70 -7.12
C LEU A 520 12.61 -8.23 -7.15
N TYR A 521 12.08 -8.67 -6.00
CA TYR A 521 10.74 -9.22 -5.90
C TYR A 521 9.66 -8.21 -6.31
N SER A 522 9.94 -6.91 -6.14
CA SER A 522 9.04 -5.84 -6.59
C SER A 522 8.99 -5.77 -8.12
N TYR A 523 10.14 -5.85 -8.80
CA TYR A 523 10.16 -5.87 -10.26
C TYR A 523 9.58 -7.17 -10.83
N ALA A 524 9.82 -8.31 -10.18
CA ALA A 524 9.21 -9.57 -10.59
C ALA A 524 7.68 -9.53 -10.46
N ALA A 525 7.16 -8.92 -9.38
CA ALA A 525 5.73 -8.71 -9.21
C ALA A 525 5.16 -7.77 -10.28
N TYR A 526 5.89 -6.70 -10.65
CA TYR A 526 5.52 -5.84 -11.78
C TYR A 526 5.38 -6.65 -13.07
N ASP A 527 6.40 -7.46 -13.42
CA ASP A 527 6.41 -8.25 -14.65
C ASP A 527 5.30 -9.30 -14.66
N ALA A 528 5.03 -9.96 -13.54
CA ALA A 528 3.90 -10.89 -13.40
C ALA A 528 2.55 -10.22 -13.73
N ILE A 529 2.30 -9.02 -13.22
CA ILE A 529 1.09 -8.24 -13.49
C ILE A 529 1.00 -7.90 -14.99
N GLN A 530 2.09 -7.42 -15.59
CA GLN A 530 2.09 -7.06 -17.01
C GLN A 530 1.86 -8.27 -17.93
N ILE A 531 2.48 -9.41 -17.61
CA ILE A 531 2.34 -10.66 -18.37
C ILE A 531 0.89 -11.12 -18.32
N ILE A 532 0.28 -11.22 -17.13
CA ILE A 532 -1.13 -11.60 -16.97
C ILE A 532 -2.05 -10.65 -17.74
N GLY A 533 -1.85 -9.34 -17.57
CA GLY A 533 -2.63 -8.32 -18.27
C GLY A 533 -2.57 -8.51 -19.79
N LYS A 534 -1.36 -8.69 -20.35
CA LYS A 534 -1.15 -8.92 -21.78
C LYS A 534 -1.79 -10.24 -22.26
N THR A 535 -1.71 -11.30 -21.46
CA THR A 535 -2.37 -12.57 -21.78
C THR A 535 -3.88 -12.41 -21.94
N PHE A 536 -4.52 -11.68 -21.03
CA PHE A 536 -5.94 -11.36 -21.16
C PHE A 536 -6.25 -10.40 -22.31
N ASP A 537 -5.36 -9.46 -22.63
CA ASP A 537 -5.53 -8.55 -23.77
C ASP A 537 -5.47 -9.28 -25.12
N GLU A 538 -4.64 -10.33 -25.22
CA GLU A 538 -4.48 -11.14 -26.43
C GLU A 538 -5.58 -12.19 -26.58
N LEU A 539 -5.93 -12.91 -25.52
CA LEU A 539 -6.88 -14.03 -25.58
C LEU A 539 -8.34 -13.63 -25.29
N GLY A 540 -8.53 -12.51 -24.61
CA GLY A 540 -9.83 -12.02 -24.14
C GLY A 540 -10.22 -12.56 -22.76
N LEU A 541 -11.17 -11.86 -22.11
CA LEU A 541 -11.55 -12.07 -20.71
C LEU A 541 -12.29 -13.39 -20.41
N LEU A 542 -12.72 -14.11 -21.45
CA LEU A 542 -13.41 -15.40 -21.31
C LEU A 542 -12.44 -16.59 -21.48
N ALA A 543 -11.14 -16.33 -21.64
CA ALA A 543 -10.13 -17.37 -21.69
C ALA A 543 -10.13 -18.16 -20.37
N ASN A 544 -10.10 -19.49 -20.47
CA ASN A 544 -10.00 -20.37 -19.32
C ASN A 544 -8.53 -20.53 -18.89
N THR A 545 -8.33 -21.10 -17.70
CA THR A 545 -7.00 -21.30 -17.09
C THR A 545 -6.02 -21.98 -18.04
N ALA A 546 -6.42 -23.06 -18.71
CA ALA A 546 -5.57 -23.78 -19.66
C ALA A 546 -5.13 -22.90 -20.86
N ALA A 547 -6.04 -22.15 -21.47
CA ALA A 547 -5.69 -21.28 -22.60
C ALA A 547 -4.74 -20.14 -22.18
N LEU A 548 -4.96 -19.58 -20.98
CA LEU A 548 -4.07 -18.57 -20.41
C LEU A 548 -2.67 -19.15 -20.14
N ALA A 549 -2.60 -20.33 -19.53
CA ALA A 549 -1.37 -21.05 -19.25
C ALA A 549 -0.56 -21.35 -20.52
N ASP A 550 -1.21 -21.86 -21.57
CA ASP A 550 -0.58 -22.15 -22.86
C ASP A 550 0.06 -20.90 -23.51
N ALA A 551 -0.51 -19.71 -23.29
CA ALA A 551 -0.06 -18.47 -23.91
C ALA A 551 1.04 -17.74 -23.12
N ILE A 552 1.08 -17.90 -21.79
CA ILE A 552 2.06 -17.22 -20.92
C ILE A 552 3.50 -17.39 -21.40
N PRO A 553 4.01 -18.59 -21.76
CA PRO A 553 5.34 -18.79 -22.30
C PRO A 553 5.76 -17.80 -23.41
N ALA A 554 4.89 -17.64 -24.41
CA ALA A 554 5.16 -16.82 -25.58
C ALA A 554 5.07 -15.32 -25.23
N ILE A 555 4.08 -14.94 -24.43
CA ILE A 555 3.83 -13.56 -24.00
C ILE A 555 4.94 -13.09 -23.08
N ALA A 556 5.34 -13.91 -22.11
CA ALA A 556 6.45 -13.64 -21.22
C ALA A 556 7.73 -13.39 -22.03
N SER A 557 8.08 -14.28 -22.97
CA SER A 557 9.29 -14.13 -23.81
C SER A 557 9.27 -12.89 -24.71
N ALA A 558 8.10 -12.37 -25.06
CA ALA A 558 7.94 -11.16 -25.86
C ALA A 558 7.79 -9.87 -25.00
N HIS A 559 7.58 -10.03 -23.69
CA HIS A 559 7.36 -8.93 -22.77
C HIS A 559 8.66 -8.16 -22.51
N PRO A 560 8.69 -6.83 -22.68
CA PRO A 560 9.84 -6.02 -22.26
C PRO A 560 9.84 -5.87 -20.74
N ALA A 561 10.33 -6.89 -20.05
CA ALA A 561 10.30 -6.99 -18.59
C ALA A 561 11.17 -5.91 -17.91
N ALA A 562 10.75 -5.52 -16.71
CA ALA A 562 11.42 -4.54 -15.87
C ALA A 562 12.82 -5.01 -15.44
N LEU A 563 13.02 -6.33 -15.32
CA LEU A 563 14.32 -6.95 -15.03
C LEU A 563 15.11 -7.39 -16.27
N GLY A 564 14.65 -7.03 -17.47
CA GLY A 564 15.30 -7.38 -18.74
C GLY A 564 14.61 -8.53 -19.46
N ASN A 565 15.25 -9.07 -20.49
CA ASN A 565 14.62 -10.12 -21.29
C ASN A 565 14.36 -11.37 -20.46
N THR A 566 13.17 -11.94 -20.60
CA THR A 566 12.78 -13.21 -19.98
C THR A 566 12.82 -14.35 -21.00
N THR A 567 13.06 -15.54 -20.50
CA THR A 567 13.04 -16.81 -21.26
C THR A 567 12.42 -17.87 -20.37
N LEU A 568 11.89 -18.96 -20.95
CA LEU A 568 11.55 -20.12 -20.14
C LEU A 568 12.79 -20.94 -19.79
N ASN A 569 12.94 -21.31 -18.52
CA ASN A 569 13.95 -22.28 -18.11
C ASN A 569 13.50 -23.72 -18.38
N ASP A 570 14.38 -24.68 -18.08
CA ASP A 570 14.09 -26.12 -18.27
C ASP A 570 12.92 -26.61 -17.42
N ALA A 571 12.57 -25.87 -16.37
CA ALA A 571 11.42 -26.16 -15.52
C ALA A 571 10.12 -25.59 -16.09
N GLY A 572 10.13 -24.66 -17.04
CA GLY A 572 8.93 -23.96 -17.53
C GLY A 572 8.64 -22.61 -16.85
N ASP A 573 9.53 -22.18 -15.94
CA ASP A 573 9.43 -20.89 -15.25
C ASP A 573 9.95 -19.73 -16.09
N ILE A 574 9.43 -18.53 -15.83
CA ILE A 574 9.82 -17.28 -16.46
C ILE A 574 11.12 -16.79 -15.80
N ALA A 575 12.24 -17.13 -16.42
CA ALA A 575 13.57 -16.78 -15.93
C ALA A 575 14.13 -15.56 -16.66
N TYR A 576 14.72 -14.63 -15.92
CA TYR A 576 15.49 -13.54 -16.52
C TYR A 576 16.76 -14.08 -17.20
N SER A 577 17.12 -13.48 -18.33
CA SER A 577 18.23 -13.93 -19.20
C SER A 577 19.36 -12.90 -19.35
N ASP A 578 19.14 -11.69 -18.83
CA ASP A 578 20.10 -10.59 -18.83
C ASP A 578 20.66 -10.39 -17.42
N TYR A 579 21.97 -10.58 -17.27
CA TYR A 579 22.64 -10.37 -15.98
C TYR A 579 23.79 -9.39 -16.13
N VAL A 580 24.13 -8.76 -15.02
CA VAL A 580 25.28 -7.88 -14.89
C VAL A 580 26.12 -8.38 -13.74
N VAL A 581 27.42 -8.49 -14.04
CA VAL A 581 28.43 -8.86 -13.07
C VAL A 581 29.24 -7.60 -12.77
N ASP A 582 29.16 -7.17 -11.53
CA ASP A 582 29.83 -5.98 -11.05
C ASP A 582 30.99 -6.37 -10.13
N THR A 583 32.19 -5.95 -10.51
CA THR A 583 33.38 -6.13 -9.68
C THR A 583 33.73 -4.85 -8.98
N VAL A 584 33.79 -4.92 -7.66
CA VAL A 584 34.18 -3.82 -6.78
C VAL A 584 35.55 -4.12 -6.20
N ILE A 585 36.45 -3.15 -6.36
CA ILE A 585 37.83 -3.21 -5.86
C ILE A 585 38.08 -1.91 -5.08
N ASN A 586 38.45 -2.03 -3.81
CA ASN A 586 38.78 -0.90 -2.94
C ASN A 586 37.69 0.21 -2.93
N GLY A 587 36.42 -0.19 -2.88
CA GLY A 587 35.27 0.70 -2.71
C GLY A 587 34.82 1.32 -4.02
N LYS A 588 35.46 0.96 -5.14
CA LYS A 588 35.15 1.49 -6.46
C LYS A 588 34.64 0.37 -7.35
N LYS A 589 33.47 0.61 -7.94
CA LYS A 589 32.99 -0.18 -9.07
C LYS A 589 34.01 -0.06 -10.20
N THR A 590 34.68 -1.16 -10.53
CA THR A 590 35.81 -1.16 -11.47
C THR A 590 35.41 -1.71 -12.84
N THR A 591 34.55 -2.73 -12.87
CA THR A 591 34.12 -3.36 -14.10
C THR A 591 32.67 -3.81 -14.01
N THR A 592 31.91 -3.58 -15.08
CA THR A 592 30.54 -4.05 -15.28
C THR A 592 30.54 -4.88 -16.56
N HIS A 593 30.37 -6.19 -16.44
CA HIS A 593 30.20 -7.08 -17.58
C HIS A 593 28.71 -7.41 -17.72
N LYS A 594 28.14 -7.20 -18.91
CA LYS A 594 26.79 -7.72 -19.21
C LYS A 594 26.94 -9.16 -19.71
N TYR A 595 26.19 -10.08 -19.13
CA TYR A 595 26.10 -11.46 -19.59
C TYR A 595 24.75 -11.69 -20.24
N ILE A 596 24.75 -12.33 -21.41
CA ILE A 596 23.54 -12.72 -22.13
C ILE A 596 23.52 -14.23 -22.33
N LEU A 597 22.33 -14.81 -22.26
CA LEU A 597 22.09 -16.21 -22.57
C LEU A 597 22.02 -16.41 -24.09
N VAL A 598 22.87 -17.29 -24.64
CA VAL A 598 22.85 -17.71 -26.04
C VAL A 598 22.97 -19.23 -26.09
N ASP A 599 22.01 -19.92 -26.71
CA ASP A 599 21.98 -21.38 -26.87
C ASP A 599 22.25 -22.14 -25.55
N GLY A 600 21.69 -21.66 -24.43
CA GLY A 600 21.81 -22.30 -23.10
C GLY A 600 23.11 -21.99 -22.35
N SER A 601 23.98 -21.14 -22.88
CA SER A 601 25.24 -20.72 -22.25
C SER A 601 25.34 -19.20 -22.12
N TYR A 602 25.94 -18.70 -21.04
CA TYR A 602 26.13 -17.27 -20.81
C TYR A 602 27.46 -16.77 -21.38
N TYR A 603 27.41 -15.64 -22.09
CA TYR A 603 28.58 -14.99 -22.68
C TYR A 603 28.68 -13.53 -22.23
N SER A 604 29.90 -13.07 -21.93
CA SER A 604 30.13 -11.67 -21.60
C SER A 604 30.14 -10.79 -22.85
N ILE A 605 29.32 -9.74 -22.84
CA ILE A 605 29.38 -8.65 -23.80
C ILE A 605 30.39 -7.64 -23.25
N ILE A 606 31.55 -7.55 -23.90
CA ILE A 606 32.52 -6.49 -23.60
C ILE A 606 31.91 -5.17 -24.08
N HIS A 607 31.60 -4.27 -23.15
CA HIS A 607 31.32 -2.88 -23.51
C HIS A 607 32.63 -2.28 -24.02
N LEU A 608 32.79 -2.18 -25.34
CA LEU A 608 33.86 -1.36 -25.92
C LEU A 608 33.60 0.08 -25.43
N PRO A 609 34.52 0.70 -24.67
CA PRO A 609 34.35 2.10 -24.28
C PRO A 609 34.34 2.92 -25.56
N HIS A 610 33.21 3.57 -25.86
CA HIS A 610 33.02 4.56 -26.92
C HIS A 610 34.05 4.50 -28.07
N VAL A 611 33.81 3.63 -29.07
CA VAL A 611 34.33 3.92 -30.40
C VAL A 611 33.44 5.01 -30.97
N VAL A 612 33.93 6.25 -30.93
CA VAL A 612 33.39 7.36 -31.71
C VAL A 612 33.28 6.88 -33.15
N ALA A 613 32.07 6.92 -33.71
CA ALA A 613 31.84 6.63 -35.10
C ALA A 613 32.71 7.53 -35.98
N GLU A 614 33.46 6.92 -36.90
CA GLU A 614 33.75 7.50 -38.21
C GLU A 614 32.87 6.83 -39.25
#